data_AF-A0A925NEI4-F1
#
_entry.id   AF-A0A925NEI4-F1
#
_cell.length_a   1.000
_cell.length_b   1.000
_cell.length_c   1.000
_cell.angle_alpha   90.00
_cell.angle_beta   90.00
_cell.angle_gamma   90.00
#
_symmetry.space_group_name_H-M   'P 1'
#
loop_
_entity.id
_entity.type
_entity.pdbx_description
1 polymer ?
#
loop_
_entity_poly.entity_id
_entity_poly.type
_entity_poly.pdbx_seq_one_letter_code
_entity_poly.pdbx_strand_id
1 'polypeptide(L)'
;REQIAAQVEAMLKLVQLGKYARRKPHQLSGGQQQRVALARSLAKKPQLLLLDEPLGALDKKLREETQIELVNIIENVGVTCVMVTHDQEEAMTMASRIAVMSEGRFLQVGAPSDIYETPATRFVADFIGNVNLMDGTLTVDQPDHVVIACADCSHYVGHGITGTEGMPVTVALRPEKIKLDCDKPAGDQNQVSGTVKDMSYFGSYTVYHLALASGQVLKVSESNTERHRDKPLTWGDTAWASWSPTAQVVLTA
;
A
#
# COMPACT_ATOMS: atom_id res chain seq x y z
N ARG A 1 -21.70 42.06 -7.35
CA ARG A 1 -22.66 40.92 -7.27
C ARG A 1 -22.48 39.96 -8.43
N GLU A 2 -22.37 40.44 -9.67
CA GLU A 2 -22.12 39.58 -10.86
C GLU A 2 -20.83 38.76 -10.77
N GLN A 3 -19.71 39.34 -10.30
CA GLN A 3 -18.46 38.58 -10.09
C GLN A 3 -18.62 37.41 -9.10
N ILE A 4 -19.42 37.58 -8.05
CA ILE A 4 -19.69 36.52 -7.06
C ILE A 4 -20.53 35.42 -7.71
N ALA A 5 -21.57 35.78 -8.48
CA ALA A 5 -22.40 34.81 -9.18
C ALA A 5 -21.59 33.99 -10.21
N ALA A 6 -20.76 34.65 -11.02
CA ALA A 6 -19.88 34.00 -11.98
C ALA A 6 -18.86 33.06 -11.31
N GLN A 7 -18.31 33.47 -10.16
CA GLN A 7 -17.38 32.63 -9.41
C GLN A 7 -18.06 31.43 -8.76
N VAL A 8 -19.28 31.59 -8.23
CA VAL A 8 -20.09 30.48 -7.70
C VAL A 8 -20.40 29.49 -8.81
N GLU A 9 -20.80 29.96 -10.00
CA GLU A 9 -21.08 29.10 -11.14
C GLU A 9 -19.83 28.34 -11.61
N ALA A 10 -18.69 29.00 -11.71
CA ALA A 10 -17.41 28.37 -12.04
C ALA A 10 -17.03 27.27 -11.03
N MET A 11 -17.17 27.54 -9.72
CA MET A 11 -16.89 26.55 -8.68
C MET A 11 -17.86 25.37 -8.73
N LEU A 12 -19.16 25.62 -8.93
CA LEU A 12 -20.17 24.56 -9.07
C LEU A 12 -19.92 23.68 -10.30
N LYS A 13 -19.39 24.25 -11.39
CA LYS A 13 -18.99 23.49 -12.57
C LYS A 13 -17.76 22.62 -12.28
N LEU A 14 -16.76 23.17 -11.62
CA LEU A 14 -15.54 22.47 -11.24
C LEU A 14 -15.82 21.25 -10.34
N VAL A 15 -16.71 21.40 -9.35
CA VAL A 15 -17.11 20.28 -8.48
C VAL A 15 -18.33 19.49 -8.98
N GLN A 16 -18.77 19.71 -10.23
CA GLN A 16 -19.89 19.03 -10.86
C GLN A 16 -21.24 19.09 -10.08
N LEU A 17 -21.46 20.15 -9.30
CA LEU A 17 -22.67 20.34 -8.48
C LEU A 17 -23.69 21.33 -9.07
N GLY A 18 -23.54 21.74 -10.33
CA GLY A 18 -24.44 22.72 -10.97
C GLY A 18 -25.95 22.38 -10.84
N LYS A 19 -26.33 21.11 -10.98
CA LYS A 19 -27.72 20.63 -10.83
C LYS A 19 -28.26 20.73 -9.40
N TYR A 20 -27.37 20.87 -8.41
CA TYR A 20 -27.69 20.87 -6.99
C TYR A 20 -27.53 22.25 -6.34
N ALA A 21 -27.29 23.31 -7.14
CA ALA A 21 -26.98 24.65 -6.66
C ALA A 21 -27.98 25.25 -5.66
N ARG A 22 -29.27 24.85 -5.75
CA ARG A 22 -30.34 25.35 -4.86
C ARG A 22 -30.65 24.44 -3.67
N ARG A 23 -29.99 23.28 -3.55
CA ARG A 23 -30.23 22.33 -2.47
C ARG A 23 -29.59 22.83 -1.17
N LYS A 24 -30.28 22.57 -0.05
CA LYS A 24 -29.73 22.81 1.29
C LYS A 24 -28.79 21.67 1.69
N PRO A 25 -27.85 21.87 2.63
CA PRO A 25 -26.87 20.86 3.02
C PRO A 25 -27.46 19.49 3.39
N HIS A 26 -28.58 19.46 4.13
CA HIS A 26 -29.27 18.21 4.52
C HIS A 26 -29.93 17.46 3.34
N GLN A 27 -29.98 18.05 2.14
CA GLN A 27 -30.51 17.44 0.91
C GLN A 27 -29.40 16.89 -0.01
N LEU A 28 -28.15 16.94 0.46
CA LEU A 28 -26.96 16.48 -0.24
C LEU A 28 -26.42 15.22 0.43
N SER A 29 -25.91 14.28 -0.37
CA SER A 29 -25.16 13.12 0.15
C SER A 29 -23.83 13.56 0.79
N GLY A 30 -23.18 12.68 1.56
CA GLY A 30 -21.88 12.96 2.18
C GLY A 30 -20.84 13.49 1.18
N GLY A 31 -20.62 12.77 0.08
CA GLY A 31 -19.68 13.21 -0.96
C GLY A 31 -20.09 14.52 -1.65
N GLN A 32 -21.39 14.80 -1.76
CA GLN A 32 -21.86 16.10 -2.27
C GLN A 32 -21.57 17.24 -1.27
N GLN A 33 -21.78 17.02 0.03
CA GLN A 33 -21.45 18.02 1.06
C GLN A 33 -19.95 18.32 1.08
N GLN A 34 -19.12 17.30 0.94
CA GLN A 34 -17.68 17.45 0.86
C GLN A 34 -17.23 18.25 -0.38
N ARG A 35 -17.85 18.00 -1.54
CA ARG A 35 -17.62 18.81 -2.75
C ARG A 35 -18.02 20.27 -2.56
N VAL A 36 -19.10 20.56 -1.83
CA VAL A 36 -19.45 21.95 -1.45
C VAL A 36 -18.38 22.55 -0.54
N ALA A 37 -17.85 21.79 0.42
CA ALA A 37 -16.79 22.26 1.31
C ALA A 37 -15.50 22.59 0.53
N LEU A 38 -15.09 21.72 -0.39
CA LEU A 38 -13.94 21.94 -1.26
C LEU A 38 -14.13 23.17 -2.16
N ALA A 39 -15.28 23.27 -2.84
CA ALA A 39 -15.63 24.43 -3.65
C ALA A 39 -15.54 25.74 -2.85
N ARG A 40 -16.01 25.73 -1.61
CA ARG A 40 -15.94 26.89 -0.70
C ARG A 40 -14.50 27.25 -0.34
N SER A 41 -13.64 26.26 -0.11
CA SER A 41 -12.22 26.49 0.18
C SER A 41 -11.48 27.03 -1.05
N LEU A 42 -11.74 26.47 -2.23
CA LEU A 42 -11.12 26.88 -3.50
C LEU A 42 -11.62 28.22 -4.04
N ALA A 43 -12.85 28.63 -3.69
CA ALA A 43 -13.41 29.91 -4.11
C ALA A 43 -12.52 31.11 -3.71
N LYS A 44 -11.74 30.99 -2.63
CA LYS A 44 -10.82 32.05 -2.20
C LYS A 44 -9.46 32.03 -2.93
N LYS A 45 -9.23 31.07 -3.83
CA LYS A 45 -7.94 30.84 -4.51
C LYS A 45 -6.76 30.77 -3.51
N PRO A 46 -6.81 29.86 -2.52
CA PRO A 46 -5.73 29.74 -1.55
C PRO A 46 -4.45 29.25 -2.23
N GLN A 47 -3.30 29.61 -1.67
CA GLN A 47 -2.01 29.03 -2.08
C GLN A 47 -1.79 27.63 -1.49
N LEU A 48 -2.41 27.36 -0.33
CA LEU A 48 -2.31 26.13 0.43
C LEU A 48 -3.71 25.63 0.81
N LEU A 49 -3.99 24.38 0.48
CA LEU A 49 -5.19 23.64 0.87
C LEU A 49 -4.81 22.59 1.92
N LEU A 50 -5.48 22.61 3.07
CA LEU A 50 -5.31 21.62 4.13
C LEU A 50 -6.57 20.75 4.18
N LEU A 51 -6.40 19.44 4.07
CA LEU A 51 -7.48 18.46 4.14
C LEU A 51 -7.19 17.50 5.29
N ASP A 52 -8.11 17.42 6.24
CA ASP A 52 -8.02 16.52 7.39
C ASP A 52 -9.07 15.43 7.25
N GLU A 53 -8.61 14.19 7.04
CA GLU A 53 -9.42 13.00 6.76
C GLU A 53 -10.61 13.26 5.82
N PRO A 54 -10.37 13.81 4.62
CA PRO A 54 -11.45 14.33 3.79
C PRO A 54 -12.50 13.26 3.48
N LEU A 55 -12.07 12.00 3.32
CA LEU A 55 -12.88 10.91 2.77
C LEU A 55 -13.35 9.86 3.81
N GLY A 56 -12.98 10.03 5.09
CA GLY A 56 -13.20 9.02 6.13
C GLY A 56 -14.68 8.68 6.39
N ALA A 57 -15.60 9.61 6.10
CA ALA A 57 -17.04 9.43 6.34
C ALA A 57 -17.82 8.81 5.15
N LEU A 58 -17.15 8.48 4.04
CA LEU A 58 -17.80 7.93 2.84
C LEU A 58 -17.76 6.40 2.82
N ASP A 59 -18.76 5.79 2.18
CA ASP A 59 -18.72 4.36 1.86
C ASP A 59 -17.64 4.05 0.82
N LYS A 60 -17.18 2.79 0.74
CA LYS A 60 -16.04 2.40 -0.10
C LYS A 60 -16.20 2.78 -1.58
N LYS A 61 -17.39 2.55 -2.16
CA LYS A 61 -17.62 2.84 -3.58
C LYS A 61 -17.59 4.35 -3.85
N LEU A 62 -18.29 5.12 -3.02
CA LEU A 62 -18.30 6.57 -3.15
C LEU A 62 -16.92 7.18 -2.86
N ARG A 63 -16.14 6.55 -1.99
CA ARG A 63 -14.76 6.94 -1.67
C ARG A 63 -13.86 6.83 -2.89
N GLU A 64 -13.82 5.67 -3.56
CA GLU A 64 -13.03 5.45 -4.78
C GLU A 64 -13.38 6.48 -5.88
N GLU A 65 -14.68 6.71 -6.12
CA GLU A 65 -15.14 7.72 -7.09
C GLU A 65 -14.69 9.14 -6.69
N THR A 66 -14.84 9.50 -5.42
CA THR A 66 -14.51 10.85 -4.92
C THR A 66 -12.99 11.09 -4.85
N GLN A 67 -12.17 10.07 -4.60
CA GLN A 67 -10.70 10.16 -4.63
C GLN A 67 -10.22 10.65 -5.99
N ILE A 68 -10.66 10.01 -7.07
CA ILE A 68 -10.30 10.37 -8.44
C ILE A 68 -10.77 11.80 -8.76
N GLU A 69 -11.99 12.16 -8.37
CA GLU A 69 -12.49 13.52 -8.54
C GLU A 69 -11.63 14.56 -7.79
N LEU A 70 -11.23 14.28 -6.55
CA LEU A 70 -10.41 15.18 -5.74
C LEU A 70 -9.03 15.42 -6.34
N VAL A 71 -8.34 14.35 -6.77
CA VAL A 71 -7.04 14.45 -7.43
C VAL A 71 -7.15 15.34 -8.66
N ASN A 72 -8.12 15.05 -9.53
CA ASN A 72 -8.35 15.85 -10.73
C ASN A 72 -8.62 17.33 -10.41
N ILE A 73 -9.39 17.63 -9.37
CA ILE A 73 -9.67 19.01 -8.97
C ILE A 73 -8.39 19.70 -8.49
N ILE A 74 -7.60 19.05 -7.62
CA ILE A 74 -6.37 19.61 -7.06
C ILE A 74 -5.36 19.89 -8.18
N GLU A 75 -5.18 18.93 -9.10
CA GLU A 75 -4.30 19.08 -10.26
C GLU A 75 -4.75 20.20 -11.19
N ASN A 76 -6.04 20.28 -11.52
CA ASN A 76 -6.59 21.34 -12.39
C ASN A 76 -6.44 22.74 -11.79
N VAL A 77 -6.51 22.86 -10.46
CA VAL A 77 -6.35 24.16 -9.78
C VAL A 77 -4.87 24.51 -9.59
N GLY A 78 -3.99 23.51 -9.48
CA GLY A 78 -2.56 23.72 -9.23
C GLY A 78 -2.26 24.29 -7.83
N VAL A 79 -3.12 24.01 -6.85
CA VAL A 79 -2.93 24.43 -5.45
C VAL A 79 -2.03 23.44 -4.72
N THR A 80 -1.16 23.93 -3.83
CA THR A 80 -0.42 23.03 -2.93
C THR A 80 -1.39 22.43 -1.92
N CYS A 81 -1.49 21.12 -1.85
CA CYS A 81 -2.39 20.41 -0.94
C CYS A 81 -1.60 19.58 0.08
N VAL A 82 -1.96 19.70 1.35
CA VAL A 82 -1.51 18.80 2.42
C VAL A 82 -2.74 18.06 2.91
N MET A 83 -2.70 16.73 2.79
CA MET A 83 -3.76 15.84 3.21
C MET A 83 -3.28 14.96 4.36
N VAL A 84 -4.09 14.85 5.41
CA VAL A 84 -3.89 13.91 6.51
C VAL A 84 -4.94 12.82 6.37
N THR A 85 -4.50 11.56 6.41
CA THR A 85 -5.37 10.39 6.36
C THR A 85 -4.75 9.24 7.15
N HIS A 86 -5.58 8.36 7.66
CA HIS A 86 -5.18 7.06 8.20
C HIS A 86 -5.33 5.92 7.17
N ASP A 87 -5.89 6.21 5.99
CA ASP A 87 -6.10 5.23 4.93
C ASP A 87 -4.88 5.20 3.99
N GLN A 88 -4.29 4.02 3.86
CA GLN A 88 -3.08 3.79 3.07
C GLN A 88 -3.38 3.88 1.57
N GLU A 89 -4.54 3.39 1.12
CA GLU A 89 -4.93 3.43 -0.29
C GLU A 89 -5.12 4.89 -0.74
N GLU A 90 -5.68 5.75 0.11
CA GLU A 90 -5.76 7.19 -0.13
C GLU A 90 -4.38 7.83 -0.30
N ALA A 91 -3.46 7.55 0.62
CA ALA A 91 -2.10 8.08 0.56
C ALA A 91 -1.37 7.62 -0.72
N MET A 92 -1.53 6.34 -1.09
CA MET A 92 -0.85 5.76 -2.25
C MET A 92 -1.39 6.23 -3.60
N THR A 93 -2.68 6.55 -3.68
CA THR A 93 -3.35 6.92 -4.94
C THR A 93 -3.37 8.43 -5.19
N MET A 94 -3.43 9.24 -4.13
CA MET A 94 -3.62 10.69 -4.26
C MET A 94 -2.35 11.51 -4.06
N ALA A 95 -1.35 10.99 -3.34
CA ALA A 95 -0.20 11.78 -2.94
C ALA A 95 0.93 11.73 -3.97
N SER A 96 1.52 12.89 -4.25
CA SER A 96 2.82 12.95 -4.94
C SER A 96 3.98 12.59 -4.02
N ARG A 97 3.82 12.86 -2.72
CA ARG A 97 4.77 12.54 -1.65
C ARG A 97 4.00 12.17 -0.39
N ILE A 98 4.44 11.10 0.27
CA ILE A 98 3.88 10.62 1.54
C ILE A 98 4.90 10.88 2.63
N ALA A 99 4.41 11.33 3.78
CA ALA A 99 5.19 11.44 5.01
C ALA A 99 4.56 10.51 6.06
N VAL A 100 5.23 9.40 6.35
CA VAL A 100 4.78 8.45 7.38
C VAL A 100 5.19 8.98 8.74
N MET A 101 4.22 9.09 9.65
CA MET A 101 4.43 9.61 11.01
C MET A 101 4.09 8.55 12.05
N SER A 102 4.87 8.54 13.15
CA SER A 102 4.55 7.81 14.37
C SER A 102 4.97 8.64 15.58
N GLU A 103 4.13 8.67 16.61
CA GLU A 103 4.39 9.42 17.86
C GLU A 103 4.84 10.88 17.64
N GLY A 104 4.28 11.54 16.62
CA GLY A 104 4.62 12.92 16.26
C GLY A 104 5.96 13.11 15.55
N ARG A 105 6.63 12.04 15.12
CA ARG A 105 7.88 12.06 14.36
C ARG A 105 7.69 11.52 12.96
N PHE A 106 8.32 12.15 11.97
CA PHE A 106 8.42 11.59 10.63
C PHE A 106 9.39 10.41 10.62
N LEU A 107 8.92 9.26 10.17
CA LEU A 107 9.73 8.06 10.00
C LEU A 107 10.34 7.98 8.61
N GLN A 108 9.56 8.35 7.59
CA GLN A 108 10.01 8.35 6.20
C GLN A 108 9.19 9.36 5.38
N VAL A 109 9.85 10.01 4.43
CA VAL A 109 9.19 10.89 3.46
C VAL A 109 9.71 10.53 2.07
N GLY A 110 8.80 10.24 1.12
CA GLY A 110 9.19 9.77 -0.20
C GLY A 110 8.01 9.75 -1.17
N ALA A 111 8.25 9.34 -2.42
CA ALA A 111 7.17 9.03 -3.34
C ALA A 111 6.41 7.77 -2.86
N PRO A 112 5.13 7.57 -3.23
CA PRO A 112 4.38 6.38 -2.86
C PRO A 112 5.12 5.07 -3.15
N SER A 113 5.75 4.97 -4.32
CA SER A 113 6.56 3.80 -4.72
C SER A 113 7.72 3.55 -3.75
N ASP A 114 8.41 4.61 -3.33
CA ASP A 114 9.60 4.49 -2.48
C ASP A 114 9.21 4.06 -1.07
N ILE A 115 8.09 4.59 -0.55
CA ILE A 115 7.55 4.18 0.75
C ILE A 115 7.14 2.70 0.73
N TYR A 116 6.56 2.23 -0.39
CA TYR A 116 6.07 0.86 -0.51
C TYR A 116 7.17 -0.17 -0.76
N GLU A 117 8.02 0.09 -1.76
CA GLU A 117 9.06 -0.83 -2.26
C GLU A 117 10.37 -0.71 -1.49
N THR A 118 10.65 0.43 -0.83
CA THR A 118 11.88 0.66 -0.07
C THR A 118 11.59 1.31 1.30
N PRO A 119 10.88 0.62 2.20
CA PRO A 119 10.63 1.12 3.54
C PRO A 119 11.94 1.27 4.32
N ALA A 120 12.11 2.39 5.04
CA ALA A 120 13.32 2.72 5.77
C ALA A 120 13.41 2.01 7.14
N THR A 121 12.28 1.59 7.70
CA THR A 121 12.22 0.95 9.02
C THR A 121 11.19 -0.18 9.02
N ARG A 122 11.33 -1.10 9.97
CA ARG A 122 10.34 -2.16 10.24
C ARG A 122 8.93 -1.61 10.43
N PHE A 123 8.81 -0.47 11.12
CA PHE A 123 7.51 0.17 11.32
C PHE A 123 6.90 0.61 9.99
N VAL A 124 7.65 1.27 9.11
CA VAL A 124 7.10 1.72 7.82
C VAL A 124 6.71 0.54 6.93
N ALA A 125 7.52 -0.53 6.95
CA ALA A 125 7.23 -1.76 6.22
C ALA A 125 5.93 -2.43 6.68
N ASP A 126 5.71 -2.50 8.00
CA ASP A 126 4.50 -3.06 8.62
C ASP A 126 3.28 -2.15 8.49
N PHE A 127 3.50 -0.82 8.51
CA PHE A 127 2.43 0.17 8.47
C PHE A 127 1.83 0.33 7.07
N ILE A 128 2.60 0.19 5.99
CA ILE A 128 2.11 0.39 4.62
C ILE A 128 1.96 -0.95 3.93
N GLY A 129 0.72 -1.35 3.63
CA GLY A 129 0.37 -2.59 2.94
C GLY A 129 0.56 -3.84 3.81
N ASN A 130 0.36 -5.01 3.19
CA ASN A 130 0.71 -6.28 3.83
C ASN A 130 2.19 -6.61 3.57
N VAL A 131 2.86 -7.16 4.58
CA VAL A 131 4.26 -7.60 4.48
C VAL A 131 4.46 -8.85 5.32
N ASN A 132 5.40 -9.70 4.92
CA ASN A 132 5.96 -10.75 5.75
C ASN A 132 7.29 -10.26 6.30
N LEU A 133 7.44 -10.28 7.62
CA LEU A 133 8.67 -9.92 8.31
C LEU A 133 9.30 -11.19 8.87
N MET A 134 10.50 -11.51 8.40
CA MET A 134 11.25 -12.69 8.82
C MET A 134 12.56 -12.25 9.45
N ASP A 135 12.73 -12.55 10.73
CA ASP A 135 13.95 -12.23 11.46
C ASP A 135 15.04 -13.28 11.15
N GLY A 136 16.25 -12.79 10.88
CA GLY A 136 17.37 -13.62 10.47
C GLY A 136 18.72 -12.98 10.81
N THR A 137 19.78 -13.69 10.45
CA THR A 137 21.17 -13.24 10.65
C THR A 137 21.90 -13.19 9.32
N LEU A 138 22.64 -12.11 9.08
CA LEU A 138 23.48 -11.96 7.90
C LEU A 138 24.63 -12.98 7.94
N THR A 139 24.70 -13.90 6.98
CA THR A 139 25.74 -14.94 6.91
C THR A 139 26.74 -14.72 5.78
N VAL A 140 26.34 -14.00 4.73
CA VAL A 140 27.24 -13.60 3.65
C VAL A 140 27.00 -12.12 3.36
N ASP A 141 28.08 -11.35 3.39
CA ASP A 141 28.08 -9.93 3.07
C ASP A 141 29.03 -9.67 1.89
N GLN A 142 28.48 -9.52 0.70
CA GLN A 142 29.22 -9.19 -0.53
C GLN A 142 28.63 -7.92 -1.18
N PRO A 143 29.42 -7.18 -1.98
CA PRO A 143 28.95 -5.94 -2.60
C PRO A 143 27.75 -6.12 -3.54
N ASP A 144 27.64 -7.27 -4.19
CA ASP A 144 26.62 -7.60 -5.20
C ASP A 144 25.50 -8.48 -4.65
N HIS A 145 25.68 -9.13 -3.50
CA HIS A 145 24.66 -9.96 -2.89
C HIS A 145 24.88 -10.17 -1.40
N VAL A 146 23.80 -10.48 -0.69
CA VAL A 146 23.88 -10.95 0.69
C VAL A 146 23.04 -12.20 0.91
N VAL A 147 23.45 -13.00 1.88
CA VAL A 147 22.69 -14.18 2.32
C VAL A 147 22.28 -14.00 3.77
N ILE A 148 21.00 -14.19 4.03
CA ILE A 148 20.41 -14.09 5.37
C ILE A 148 19.86 -15.45 5.73
N ALA A 149 20.33 -15.99 6.85
CA ALA A 149 19.79 -17.21 7.43
C ALA A 149 18.61 -16.87 8.35
N CYS A 150 17.41 -17.33 7.96
CA CYS A 150 16.21 -17.29 8.79
C CYS A 150 15.91 -18.71 9.30
N ALA A 151 14.96 -18.83 10.22
CA ALA A 151 14.62 -20.12 10.84
C ALA A 151 14.15 -21.18 9.82
N ASP A 152 13.36 -20.78 8.82
CA ASP A 152 12.75 -21.71 7.86
C ASP A 152 13.43 -21.72 6.48
N CYS A 153 14.20 -20.69 6.14
CA CYS A 153 14.78 -20.56 4.81
C CYS A 153 16.03 -19.67 4.80
N SER A 154 16.77 -19.74 3.68
CA SER A 154 17.87 -18.84 3.37
C SER A 154 17.43 -17.85 2.30
N HIS A 155 17.52 -16.56 2.61
CA HIS A 155 17.26 -15.49 1.64
C HIS A 155 18.56 -15.09 0.96
N TYR A 156 18.57 -15.18 -0.36
CA TYR A 156 19.58 -14.56 -1.20
C TYR A 156 19.02 -13.24 -1.73
N VAL A 157 19.67 -12.14 -1.39
CA VAL A 157 19.29 -10.79 -1.79
C VAL A 157 20.30 -10.31 -2.81
N GLY A 158 19.83 -9.93 -4.00
CA GLY A 158 20.67 -9.59 -5.17
C GLY A 158 21.28 -8.18 -5.12
N HIS A 159 21.52 -7.64 -3.93
CA HIS A 159 22.23 -6.39 -3.71
C HIS A 159 22.93 -6.41 -2.34
N GLY A 160 24.01 -5.65 -2.21
CA GLY A 160 24.65 -5.41 -0.92
C GLY A 160 23.74 -4.63 0.04
N ILE A 161 23.97 -4.80 1.34
CA ILE A 161 23.32 -4.01 2.40
C ILE A 161 24.38 -3.34 3.26
N THR A 162 24.01 -2.28 3.98
CA THR A 162 24.91 -1.73 5.01
C THR A 162 24.79 -2.61 6.25
N GLY A 163 25.80 -3.43 6.51
CA GLY A 163 25.80 -4.37 7.63
C GLY A 163 27.18 -4.97 7.90
N THR A 164 27.20 -5.94 8.80
CA THR A 164 28.38 -6.79 9.05
C THR A 164 27.91 -8.22 9.24
N GLU A 165 28.74 -9.20 8.86
CA GLU A 165 28.43 -10.61 9.06
C GLU A 165 28.09 -10.91 10.54
N GLY A 166 27.02 -11.67 10.77
CA GLY A 166 26.48 -11.95 12.10
C GLY A 166 25.48 -10.91 12.61
N MET A 167 25.23 -9.81 11.88
CA MET A 167 24.27 -8.79 12.29
C MET A 167 22.82 -9.34 12.22
N PRO A 168 21.99 -9.11 13.25
CA PRO A 168 20.56 -9.40 13.18
C PRO A 168 19.87 -8.44 12.22
N VAL A 169 19.09 -8.98 11.30
CA VAL A 169 18.36 -8.23 10.29
C VAL A 169 16.95 -8.79 10.12
N THR A 170 16.02 -7.95 9.69
CA THR A 170 14.66 -8.37 9.34
C THR A 170 14.50 -8.31 7.82
N VAL A 171 14.10 -9.42 7.22
CA VAL A 171 13.73 -9.49 5.80
C VAL A 171 12.25 -9.15 5.67
N ALA A 172 11.95 -8.07 4.96
CA ALA A 172 10.61 -7.68 4.56
C ALA A 172 10.33 -8.21 3.14
N LEU A 173 9.27 -9.02 3.02
CA LEU A 173 8.85 -9.61 1.75
C LEU A 173 7.35 -9.43 1.56
N ARG A 174 6.98 -8.73 0.48
CA ARG A 174 5.58 -8.46 0.13
C ARG A 174 4.88 -9.74 -0.35
N PRO A 175 3.66 -10.06 0.14
CA PRO A 175 2.93 -11.28 -0.24
C PRO A 175 2.75 -11.47 -1.75
N GLU A 176 2.55 -10.37 -2.49
CA GLU A 176 2.34 -10.37 -3.95
C GLU A 176 3.62 -10.60 -4.76
N LYS A 177 4.80 -10.57 -4.13
CA LYS A 177 6.08 -10.90 -4.77
C LYS A 177 6.46 -12.38 -4.58
N ILE A 178 5.60 -13.16 -3.94
CA ILE A 178 5.81 -14.59 -3.65
C ILE A 178 4.96 -15.42 -4.61
N LYS A 179 5.60 -16.40 -5.26
CA LYS A 179 4.95 -17.40 -6.09
C LYS A 179 4.69 -18.67 -5.28
N LEU A 180 3.51 -19.26 -5.45
CA LEU A 180 3.16 -20.56 -4.89
C LEU A 180 3.19 -21.64 -5.97
N ASP A 181 3.83 -22.76 -5.65
CA ASP A 181 3.87 -23.95 -6.50
C ASP A 181 3.66 -25.20 -5.64
N CYS A 182 3.09 -26.27 -6.21
CA CYS A 182 2.96 -27.56 -5.53
C CYS A 182 4.30 -28.32 -5.45
N ASP A 183 5.14 -28.13 -6.46
CA ASP A 183 6.40 -28.83 -6.65
C ASP A 183 7.56 -27.94 -6.16
N LYS A 184 8.62 -28.55 -5.61
CA LYS A 184 9.79 -27.80 -5.13
C LYS A 184 10.42 -27.03 -6.32
N PRO A 185 10.58 -25.70 -6.22
CA PRO A 185 11.26 -24.90 -7.24
C PRO A 185 12.72 -25.32 -7.41
N ALA A 186 13.30 -24.96 -8.56
CA ALA A 186 14.73 -25.19 -8.80
C ALA A 186 15.59 -24.23 -7.96
N GLY A 187 16.66 -24.75 -7.36
CA GLY A 187 17.55 -24.00 -6.46
C GLY A 187 17.30 -24.33 -4.98
N ASP A 188 18.06 -23.68 -4.09
CA ASP A 188 17.99 -23.89 -2.63
C ASP A 188 17.78 -22.60 -1.82
N GLN A 189 17.77 -21.44 -2.48
CA GLN A 189 17.61 -20.14 -1.83
C GLN A 189 16.30 -19.48 -2.28
N ASN A 190 15.79 -18.55 -1.47
CA ASN A 190 14.56 -17.81 -1.74
C ASN A 190 13.31 -18.69 -1.92
N GLN A 191 13.25 -19.77 -1.15
CA GLN A 191 12.11 -20.67 -1.14
C GLN A 191 11.87 -21.24 0.25
N VAL A 192 10.62 -21.58 0.53
CA VAL A 192 10.22 -22.23 1.78
C VAL A 192 9.01 -23.13 1.53
N SER A 193 9.00 -24.30 2.18
CA SER A 193 7.84 -25.18 2.20
C SER A 193 6.96 -24.89 3.40
N GLY A 194 5.64 -24.88 3.20
CA GLY A 194 4.68 -24.74 4.29
C GLY A 194 3.37 -25.44 3.98
N THR A 195 2.53 -25.58 5.01
CA THR A 195 1.19 -26.15 4.85
C THR A 195 0.16 -25.03 4.78
N VAL A 196 -0.76 -25.10 3.80
CA VAL A 196 -1.86 -24.13 3.66
C VAL A 196 -2.80 -24.28 4.86
N LYS A 197 -2.73 -23.33 5.79
CA LYS A 197 -3.58 -23.30 6.98
C LYS A 197 -4.91 -22.63 6.70
N ASP A 198 -4.88 -21.55 5.91
CA ASP A 198 -6.05 -20.74 5.61
C ASP A 198 -5.92 -20.07 4.24
N MET A 199 -7.05 -19.67 3.66
CA MET A 199 -7.10 -18.93 2.40
C MET A 199 -8.29 -17.96 2.38
N SER A 200 -8.08 -16.78 1.83
CA SER A 200 -9.09 -15.74 1.69
C SER A 200 -9.20 -15.31 0.24
N TYR A 201 -10.37 -15.53 -0.36
CA TYR A 201 -10.65 -15.16 -1.75
C TYR A 201 -11.24 -13.75 -1.83
N PHE A 202 -10.53 -12.83 -2.50
CA PHE A 202 -10.93 -11.42 -2.66
C PHE A 202 -11.46 -11.10 -4.05
N GLY A 203 -11.79 -12.11 -4.87
CA GLY A 203 -12.21 -11.90 -6.25
C GLY A 203 -11.02 -11.86 -7.20
N SER A 204 -10.31 -10.73 -7.26
CA SER A 204 -9.17 -10.55 -8.17
C SER A 204 -7.89 -11.26 -7.73
N TYR A 205 -7.75 -11.56 -6.45
CA TYR A 205 -6.63 -12.30 -5.87
C TYR A 205 -7.08 -13.17 -4.70
N THR A 206 -6.23 -14.13 -4.34
CA THR A 206 -6.41 -15.01 -3.18
C THR A 206 -5.20 -14.86 -2.26
N VAL A 207 -5.45 -14.63 -0.98
CA VAL A 207 -4.39 -14.59 0.05
C VAL A 207 -4.33 -15.94 0.74
N TYR A 208 -3.18 -16.61 0.66
CA TYR A 208 -2.88 -17.87 1.32
C TYR A 208 -2.08 -17.62 2.59
N HIS A 209 -2.40 -18.36 3.65
CA HIS A 209 -1.65 -18.39 4.90
C HIS A 209 -0.93 -19.73 5.03
N LEU A 210 0.38 -19.73 4.76
CA LEU A 210 1.23 -20.92 4.90
C LEU A 210 1.80 -21.00 6.31
N ALA A 211 1.54 -22.10 7.02
CA ALA A 211 2.22 -22.43 8.25
C ALA A 211 3.61 -23.01 7.93
N LEU A 212 4.66 -22.36 8.43
CA LEU A 212 6.05 -22.82 8.31
C LEU A 212 6.44 -23.76 9.45
N ALA A 213 7.58 -24.44 9.32
CA ALA A 213 8.07 -25.39 10.32
C ALA A 213 8.39 -24.71 11.67
N SER A 214 8.82 -23.45 11.64
CA SER A 214 9.06 -22.62 12.83
C SER A 214 7.79 -22.21 13.58
N GLY A 215 6.61 -22.41 13.00
CA GLY A 215 5.33 -21.93 13.51
C GLY A 215 4.95 -20.52 13.05
N GLN A 216 5.81 -19.83 12.28
CA GLN A 216 5.43 -18.58 11.61
C GLN A 216 4.41 -18.82 10.50
N VAL A 217 3.64 -17.77 10.17
CA VAL A 217 2.67 -17.79 9.08
C VAL A 217 3.14 -16.86 7.96
N LEU A 218 3.44 -17.42 6.80
CA LEU A 218 3.78 -16.67 5.60
C LEU A 218 2.51 -16.38 4.80
N LYS A 219 2.24 -15.10 4.56
CA LYS A 219 1.15 -14.64 3.71
C LYS A 219 1.62 -14.58 2.27
N VAL A 220 0.87 -15.16 1.34
CA VAL A 220 1.15 -15.07 -0.09
C VAL A 220 -0.09 -14.58 -0.81
N SER A 221 0.05 -13.58 -1.67
CA SER A 221 -1.06 -13.02 -2.45
C SER A 221 -0.90 -13.40 -3.90
N GLU A 222 -1.84 -14.17 -4.44
CA GLU A 222 -1.79 -14.66 -5.80
C GLU A 222 -2.96 -14.13 -6.62
N SER A 223 -2.67 -13.57 -7.79
CA SER A 223 -3.71 -13.07 -8.69
C SER A 223 -4.53 -14.20 -9.29
N ASN A 224 -5.85 -14.04 -9.32
CA ASN A 224 -6.79 -14.99 -9.93
C ASN A 224 -6.91 -14.72 -11.44
N THR A 225 -5.84 -15.00 -12.19
CA THR A 225 -5.79 -14.75 -13.65
C THR A 225 -6.49 -15.82 -14.49
N GLU A 226 -6.66 -17.02 -13.94
CA GLU A 226 -7.26 -18.17 -14.63
C GLU A 226 -8.59 -18.57 -13.99
N ARG A 227 -9.57 -18.91 -14.83
CA ARG A 227 -10.91 -19.33 -14.37
C ARG A 227 -10.93 -20.75 -13.80
N HIS A 228 -10.06 -21.61 -14.31
CA HIS A 228 -9.89 -22.99 -13.87
C HIS A 228 -8.39 -23.23 -13.77
N ARG A 229 -7.88 -23.39 -12.55
CA ARG A 229 -6.47 -23.71 -12.30
C ARG A 229 -6.31 -25.23 -12.34
N ASP A 230 -5.30 -25.73 -13.05
CA ASP A 230 -5.07 -27.17 -13.21
C ASP A 230 -4.67 -27.89 -11.91
N LYS A 231 -4.07 -27.16 -10.95
CA LYS A 231 -3.73 -27.64 -9.60
C LYS A 231 -4.07 -26.56 -8.55
N PRO A 232 -5.31 -26.47 -8.07
CA PRO A 232 -5.64 -25.54 -7.01
C PRO A 232 -5.05 -26.06 -5.68
N LEU A 233 -4.24 -25.24 -5.01
CA LEU A 233 -3.83 -25.49 -3.63
C LEU A 233 -5.04 -25.32 -2.71
N THR A 234 -5.31 -26.31 -1.87
CA THR A 234 -6.41 -26.33 -0.90
C THR A 234 -5.89 -26.38 0.54
N TRP A 235 -6.77 -26.20 1.53
CA TRP A 235 -6.43 -26.34 2.94
C TRP A 235 -5.77 -27.70 3.23
N GLY A 236 -4.69 -27.68 4.00
CA GLY A 236 -3.92 -28.87 4.37
C GLY A 236 -2.89 -29.30 3.34
N ASP A 237 -2.89 -28.72 2.14
CA ASP A 237 -1.88 -29.05 1.13
C ASP A 237 -0.52 -28.48 1.52
N THR A 238 0.53 -29.19 1.13
CA THR A 238 1.90 -28.67 1.21
C THR A 238 2.18 -27.87 -0.06
N ALA A 239 2.64 -26.64 0.11
CA ALA A 239 3.00 -25.74 -0.97
C ALA A 239 4.42 -25.21 -0.77
N TRP A 240 5.07 -24.87 -1.87
CA TRP A 240 6.34 -24.18 -1.90
C TRP A 240 6.12 -22.72 -2.28
N ALA A 241 6.54 -21.82 -1.40
CA ALA A 241 6.63 -20.40 -1.67
C ALA A 241 8.04 -20.09 -2.20
N SER A 242 8.14 -19.32 -3.28
CA SER A 242 9.42 -18.83 -3.83
C SER A 242 9.35 -17.39 -4.30
N TRP A 243 10.49 -16.70 -4.35
CA TRP A 243 10.56 -15.29 -4.76
C TRP A 243 11.88 -14.95 -5.45
N SER A 244 11.88 -13.82 -6.18
CA SER A 244 13.09 -13.29 -6.84
C SER A 244 14.10 -12.75 -5.82
N PRO A 245 15.42 -12.82 -6.10
CA PRO A 245 16.46 -12.12 -5.33
C PRO A 245 16.30 -10.61 -5.15
N THR A 246 15.42 -9.99 -5.93
CA THR A 246 15.14 -8.54 -5.89
C THR A 246 13.80 -8.21 -5.23
N ALA A 247 13.10 -9.22 -4.69
CA ALA A 247 11.77 -9.04 -4.11
C ALA A 247 11.80 -8.64 -2.63
N GLN A 248 12.92 -8.87 -1.96
CA GLN A 248 13.10 -8.61 -0.55
C GLN A 248 13.69 -7.23 -0.29
N VAL A 249 13.31 -6.66 0.84
CA VAL A 249 13.99 -5.51 1.44
C VAL A 249 14.57 -5.95 2.77
N VAL A 250 15.83 -5.64 3.02
CA VAL A 250 16.49 -5.94 4.29
C VAL A 250 16.46 -4.71 5.17
N LEU A 251 15.94 -4.88 6.38
CA LEU A 251 15.79 -3.83 7.37
C LEU A 251 16.77 -4.11 8.52
N THR A 252 17.62 -3.14 8.81
CA THR A 252 18.46 -3.15 10.01
C THR A 252 17.64 -2.66 11.20
N ALA A 253 17.92 -3.22 12.38
CA ALA A 253 17.31 -2.79 13.65
C ALA A 253 17.68 -1.35 14.03
#